data_AF-A0A850PCJ5-F1
#
_entry.id   AF-A0A850PCJ5-F1
#
_cell.length_a   1.000
_cell.length_b   1.000
_cell.length_c   1.000
_cell.angle_alpha   90.00
_cell.angle_beta   90.00
_cell.angle_gamma   90.00
#
_symmetry.space_group_name_H-M   'P 1'
#
loop_
_entity.id
_entity.type
_entity.pdbx_description
1 polymer ?
#
loop_
_entity_poly.entity_id
_entity_poly.type
_entity_poly.pdbx_seq_one_letter_code
_entity_poly.pdbx_strand_id
1 'polypeptide(L)'
;DRWTRVGTLQDAATALGPEPRRVFLTTGRKDLAAFRATPGHHYILRSIDPPDDTELPPDCTVLLARPPFDHDAEARLMRDHAVQVLVTKNAGADATRAKLDAARTLGLPVVMVDRPILPPAETVADVDGALTWLAAHGFTRRSV
;
A
#
# COMPACT_ATOMS: atom_id res chain seq x y z
N ASP A 1 -12.38 -12.28 -7.28
CA ASP A 1 -11.23 -11.83 -6.47
C ASP A 1 -11.08 -12.65 -5.21
N ARG A 2 -9.85 -12.84 -4.73
CA ARG A 2 -9.52 -13.54 -3.47
C ARG A 2 -8.89 -12.55 -2.49
N TRP A 3 -9.71 -11.89 -1.69
CA TRP A 3 -9.24 -10.83 -0.78
C TRP A 3 -9.34 -11.28 0.68
N THR A 4 -8.26 -11.06 1.42
CA THR A 4 -8.23 -11.12 2.89
C THR A 4 -8.12 -9.70 3.41
N ARG A 5 -9.15 -9.22 4.12
CA ARG A 5 -9.13 -7.89 4.73
C ARG A 5 -8.61 -7.98 6.16
N VAL A 6 -7.76 -7.04 6.54
CA VAL A 6 -7.13 -6.99 7.86
C VAL A 6 -7.07 -5.55 8.37
N GLY A 7 -7.04 -5.37 9.69
CA GLY A 7 -7.01 -4.04 10.30
C GLY A 7 -5.60 -3.44 10.38
N THR A 8 -4.56 -4.27 10.42
CA THR A 8 -3.18 -3.83 10.64
C THR A 8 -2.18 -4.52 9.72
N LEU A 9 -0.96 -3.96 9.64
CA LEU A 9 0.16 -4.59 8.93
C LEU A 9 0.66 -5.87 9.63
N GLN A 10 0.49 -5.96 10.94
CA GLN A 10 0.85 -7.16 11.69
C GLN A 10 -0.08 -8.32 11.33
N ASP A 11 -1.38 -8.05 11.25
CA ASP A 11 -2.38 -9.00 10.77
C ASP A 11 -2.12 -9.38 9.30
N ALA A 12 -1.66 -8.42 8.49
CA ALA A 12 -1.29 -8.68 7.10
C ALA A 12 -0.13 -9.65 6.98
N ALA A 13 0.94 -9.46 7.78
CA ALA A 13 2.07 -10.38 7.83
C ALA A 13 1.64 -11.76 8.33
N THR A 14 0.78 -11.82 9.35
CA THR A 14 0.24 -13.08 9.89
C THR A 14 -0.59 -13.84 8.85
N ALA A 15 -1.39 -13.13 8.05
CA ALA A 15 -2.25 -13.70 7.02
C ALA A 15 -1.47 -14.34 5.84
N LEU A 16 -0.15 -14.09 5.73
CA LEU A 16 0.68 -14.72 4.71
C LEU A 16 0.84 -16.24 4.94
N GLY A 17 0.72 -16.67 6.20
CA GLY A 17 0.90 -18.05 6.62
C GLY A 17 2.37 -18.45 6.78
N PRO A 18 2.64 -19.70 7.20
CA PRO A 18 4.00 -20.16 7.49
C PRO A 18 4.81 -20.55 6.23
N GLU A 19 4.13 -20.84 5.11
CA GLU A 19 4.78 -21.28 3.88
C GLU A 19 5.53 -20.13 3.19
N PRO A 20 6.75 -20.35 2.67
CA PRO A 20 7.48 -19.33 1.93
C PRO A 20 6.71 -18.83 0.70
N ARG A 21 6.69 -17.51 0.52
CA ARG A 21 5.97 -16.83 -0.57
C ARG A 21 6.77 -15.66 -1.10
N ARG A 22 6.50 -15.28 -2.36
CA ARG A 22 6.95 -14.02 -2.98
C ARG A 22 5.87 -12.96 -2.81
N VAL A 23 6.12 -12.02 -1.91
CA VAL A 23 5.13 -11.07 -1.38
C VAL A 23 5.39 -9.69 -1.95
N PHE A 24 4.45 -9.16 -2.74
CA PHE A 24 4.57 -7.79 -3.26
C PHE A 24 3.99 -6.79 -2.26
N LEU A 25 4.87 -5.97 -1.66
CA LEU A 25 4.52 -4.93 -0.70
C LEU A 25 4.37 -3.59 -1.41
N THR A 26 3.16 -3.05 -1.35
CA THR A 26 2.83 -1.69 -1.84
C THR A 26 2.38 -0.77 -0.71
N THR A 27 2.84 -1.07 0.51
CA THR A 27 2.48 -0.39 1.76
C THR A 27 3.33 0.86 2.02
N GLY A 28 4.47 1.01 1.34
CA GLY A 28 5.42 2.12 1.45
C GLY A 28 6.60 1.82 2.40
N ARG A 29 7.61 2.70 2.40
CA ARG A 29 8.90 2.48 3.11
C ARG A 29 8.83 2.49 4.63
N LYS A 30 7.84 3.13 5.25
CA LYS A 30 7.77 3.32 6.72
C LYS A 30 7.14 2.14 7.46
N ASP A 31 6.65 1.15 6.73
CA ASP A 31 5.68 0.17 7.22
C ASP A 31 6.23 -1.26 7.13
N LEU A 32 7.52 -1.44 7.48
CA LEU A 32 8.27 -2.67 7.23
C LEU A 32 8.47 -3.56 8.45
N ALA A 33 8.31 -3.01 9.67
CA ALA A 33 8.59 -3.73 10.92
C ALA A 33 7.87 -5.07 11.04
N ALA A 34 6.58 -5.13 10.66
CA ALA A 34 5.77 -6.35 10.68
C ALA A 34 6.33 -7.44 9.75
N PHE A 35 6.81 -7.06 8.57
CA PHE A 35 7.36 -7.98 7.57
C PHE A 35 8.79 -8.40 7.91
N ARG A 36 9.59 -7.51 8.51
CA ARG A 36 10.90 -7.84 9.06
C ARG A 36 10.80 -8.86 10.20
N ALA A 37 9.76 -8.77 11.02
CA ALA A 37 9.46 -9.77 12.06
C ALA A 37 8.94 -11.11 11.51
N THR A 38 8.72 -11.23 10.20
CA THR A 38 8.24 -12.45 9.52
C THR A 38 9.19 -12.83 8.37
N PRO A 39 10.42 -13.31 8.65
CA PRO A 39 11.48 -13.45 7.65
C PRO A 39 11.35 -14.67 6.72
N GLY A 40 10.28 -15.45 6.81
CA GLY A 40 10.07 -16.68 6.01
C GLY A 40 9.65 -16.45 4.55
N HIS A 41 9.55 -15.20 4.11
CA HIS A 41 9.08 -14.84 2.77
C HIS A 41 10.12 -14.00 2.03
N HIS A 42 10.05 -14.06 0.69
CA HIS A 42 10.77 -13.13 -0.16
C HIS A 42 9.88 -11.92 -0.43
N TYR A 43 10.31 -10.75 0.01
CA TYR A 43 9.54 -9.52 -0.15
C TYR A 43 9.99 -8.76 -1.39
N ILE A 44 9.03 -8.23 -2.15
CA ILE A 44 9.26 -7.25 -3.19
C ILE A 44 8.66 -5.94 -2.69
N LEU A 45 9.49 -5.00 -2.26
CA LEU A 45 9.05 -3.71 -1.74
C LEU A 45 9.07 -2.68 -2.86
N ARG A 46 7.92 -2.11 -3.21
CA ARG A 46 7.89 -0.88 -4.01
C ARG A 46 7.85 0.36 -3.13
N SER A 47 8.79 1.28 -3.36
CA SER A 47 8.86 2.56 -2.66
C SER A 47 9.19 3.72 -3.62
N ILE A 48 8.79 4.94 -3.25
CA ILE A 48 9.17 6.16 -3.99
C ILE A 48 10.60 6.57 -3.60
N ASP A 49 10.85 6.69 -2.29
CA ASP A 49 12.17 6.99 -1.74
C ASP A 49 12.83 5.70 -1.22
N PRO A 50 14.17 5.63 -1.18
CA PRO A 50 14.87 4.52 -0.54
C PRO A 50 14.39 4.28 0.90
N PRO A 51 14.11 3.01 1.29
CA PRO A 51 13.90 2.65 2.69
C PRO A 51 15.23 2.70 3.46
N ASP A 52 15.15 2.67 4.79
CA ASP A 52 16.31 2.41 5.63
C ASP A 52 16.64 0.91 5.55
N ASP A 53 17.88 0.57 5.21
CA ASP A 53 18.33 -0.82 5.08
C ASP A 53 18.19 -1.61 6.40
N THR A 54 18.24 -0.91 7.54
CA THR A 54 18.06 -1.52 8.87
C THR A 54 16.60 -1.87 9.16
N GLU A 55 15.64 -1.32 8.40
CA GLU A 55 14.20 -1.60 8.53
C GLU A 55 13.73 -2.70 7.55
N LEU A 56 14.53 -3.04 6.54
CA LEU A 56 14.17 -4.05 5.55
C LEU A 56 14.02 -5.45 6.17
N PRO A 57 13.09 -6.27 5.65
CA PRO A 57 13.11 -7.71 5.87
C PRO A 57 14.42 -8.33 5.34
N PRO A 58 14.91 -9.44 5.92
CA PRO A 58 16.19 -10.04 5.54
C PRO A 58 16.28 -10.45 4.06
N ASP A 59 15.17 -10.91 3.47
CA ASP A 59 15.06 -11.26 2.05
C ASP A 59 14.08 -10.30 1.36
N CYS A 60 14.60 -9.19 0.83
CA CYS A 60 13.81 -8.14 0.24
C CYS A 60 14.45 -7.58 -1.03
N THR A 61 13.70 -7.55 -2.12
CA THR A 61 14.01 -6.81 -3.35
C THR A 61 13.33 -5.44 -3.30
N VAL A 62 14.10 -4.37 -3.35
CA VAL A 62 13.56 -3.00 -3.36
C VAL A 62 13.42 -2.49 -4.80
N LEU A 63 12.21 -2.05 -5.15
CA LEU A 63 11.88 -1.41 -6.42
C LEU A 63 11.57 0.07 -6.18
N LEU A 64 12.47 0.95 -6.63
CA LEU A 64 12.27 2.40 -6.56
C LEU A 64 11.43 2.85 -7.76
N ALA A 65 10.19 3.28 -7.51
CA ALA A 65 9.27 3.68 -8.56
C ALA A 65 8.24 4.70 -8.05
N ARG A 66 7.84 5.63 -8.94
CA ARG A 66 6.84 6.66 -8.68
C ARG A 66 5.64 6.48 -9.63
N PRO A 67 4.40 6.70 -9.16
CA PRO A 67 3.23 6.69 -10.04
C PRO A 67 3.31 7.77 -11.14
N PRO A 68 2.55 7.65 -12.24
CA PRO A 68 1.47 6.67 -12.44
C PRO A 68 1.98 5.26 -12.72
N PHE A 69 1.20 4.25 -12.30
CA PHE A 69 1.43 2.84 -12.63
C PHE A 69 0.28 2.37 -13.53
N ASP A 70 0.61 1.82 -14.68
CA ASP A 70 -0.36 1.23 -15.59
C ASP A 70 -0.58 -0.26 -15.32
N HIS A 71 -1.72 -0.79 -15.75
CA HIS A 71 -2.10 -2.17 -15.52
C HIS A 71 -1.09 -3.18 -16.10
N ASP A 72 -0.60 -2.95 -17.32
CA ASP A 72 0.22 -3.92 -18.03
C ASP A 72 1.63 -4.00 -17.43
N ALA A 73 2.18 -2.86 -17.02
CA ALA A 73 3.42 -2.79 -16.25
C ALA A 73 3.28 -3.47 -14.89
N GLU A 74 2.15 -3.29 -14.18
CA GLU A 74 1.90 -4.00 -12.91
C GLU A 74 1.84 -5.51 -13.13
N ALA A 75 1.12 -5.97 -14.15
CA ALA A 75 0.99 -7.38 -14.45
C ALA A 75 2.34 -7.99 -14.88
N ARG A 76 3.14 -7.25 -15.65
CA ARG A 76 4.49 -7.66 -16.04
C ARG A 76 5.41 -7.75 -14.83
N LEU A 77 5.45 -6.73 -13.97
CA LEU A 77 6.23 -6.73 -12.74
C LEU A 77 5.87 -7.93 -11.87
N MET A 78 4.57 -8.18 -11.65
CA MET A 78 4.13 -9.32 -10.85
C MET A 78 4.56 -10.66 -11.44
N ARG A 79 4.57 -10.81 -12.77
CA ARG A 79 5.08 -12.02 -13.44
C ARG A 79 6.60 -12.15 -13.33
N ASP A 80 7.34 -11.09 -13.66
CA ASP A 80 8.80 -11.08 -13.68
C ASP A 80 9.37 -11.40 -12.29
N HIS A 81 8.70 -10.94 -11.23
CA HIS A 81 9.04 -11.25 -9.84
C HIS A 81 8.32 -12.49 -9.28
N ALA A 82 7.59 -13.25 -10.10
CA ALA A 82 6.78 -14.41 -9.71
C ALA A 82 5.98 -14.18 -8.41
N VAL A 83 5.33 -13.03 -8.30
CA VAL A 83 4.55 -12.63 -7.14
C VAL A 83 3.44 -13.65 -6.89
N GLN A 84 3.29 -14.06 -5.63
CA GLN A 84 2.28 -15.02 -5.20
C GLN A 84 1.18 -14.38 -4.35
N VAL A 85 1.41 -13.20 -3.81
CA VAL A 85 0.43 -12.44 -3.01
C VAL A 85 0.77 -10.95 -3.04
N LEU A 86 -0.25 -10.11 -3.20
CA LEU A 86 -0.15 -8.65 -3.09
C LEU A 86 -0.58 -8.22 -1.68
N VAL A 87 0.25 -7.45 -0.98
CA VAL A 87 -0.13 -6.77 0.26
C VAL A 87 -0.22 -5.28 0.00
N THR A 88 -1.36 -4.68 0.33
CA THR A 88 -1.60 -3.26 0.04
C THR A 88 -2.53 -2.59 1.03
N LYS A 89 -2.41 -1.26 1.15
CA LYS A 89 -3.30 -0.43 1.97
C LYS A 89 -4.47 0.07 1.13
N ASN A 90 -5.65 0.16 1.75
CA ASN A 90 -6.83 0.74 1.13
C ASN A 90 -6.75 2.28 1.07
N ALA A 91 -5.93 2.81 0.16
CA ALA A 91 -5.73 4.25 -0.04
C ALA A 91 -6.91 4.94 -0.74
N GLY A 92 -7.86 4.18 -1.31
CA GLY A 92 -9.10 4.61 -1.99
C GLY A 92 -9.00 5.77 -2.97
N ALA A 93 -7.85 5.94 -3.65
CA ALA A 93 -7.73 6.79 -4.83
C ALA A 93 -7.80 5.94 -6.10
N ASP A 94 -8.58 6.36 -7.10
CA ASP A 94 -8.74 5.66 -8.38
C ASP A 94 -7.39 5.41 -9.09
N ALA A 95 -6.44 6.33 -8.95
CA ALA A 95 -5.07 6.22 -9.45
C ALA A 95 -4.26 5.05 -8.89
N THR A 96 -4.79 4.31 -7.90
CA THR A 96 -4.11 3.17 -7.28
C THR A 96 -4.75 1.81 -7.60
N ARG A 97 -5.69 1.76 -8.55
CA ARG A 97 -6.37 0.52 -8.98
C ARG A 97 -5.51 -0.42 -9.83
N ALA A 98 -4.55 0.09 -10.61
CA ALA A 98 -3.78 -0.70 -11.58
C ALA A 98 -3.21 -2.01 -10.99
N LYS A 99 -2.65 -1.96 -9.77
CA LYS A 99 -2.13 -3.13 -9.07
C LYS A 99 -3.20 -4.15 -8.67
N LEU A 100 -4.39 -3.68 -8.30
CA LEU A 100 -5.50 -4.57 -7.93
C LEU A 100 -6.09 -5.23 -9.16
N ASP A 101 -6.21 -4.49 -10.25
CA ASP A 101 -6.68 -5.00 -11.53
C ASP A 101 -5.67 -6.01 -12.11
N ALA A 102 -4.37 -5.74 -12.03
CA ALA A 102 -3.31 -6.68 -12.42
C ALA A 102 -3.32 -7.96 -11.55
N ALA A 103 -3.44 -7.82 -10.22
CA ALA A 103 -3.55 -8.97 -9.34
C ALA A 103 -4.78 -9.84 -9.66
N ARG A 104 -5.91 -9.21 -10.00
CA ARG A 104 -7.12 -9.91 -10.47
C ARG A 104 -6.87 -10.66 -11.78
N THR A 105 -6.28 -10.01 -12.77
CA THR A 105 -5.93 -10.61 -14.07
C THR A 105 -5.03 -11.84 -13.91
N LEU A 106 -4.14 -11.80 -12.91
CA LEU A 106 -3.22 -12.90 -12.60
C LEU A 106 -3.79 -13.93 -11.61
N GLY A 107 -5.01 -13.74 -11.10
CA GLY A 107 -5.61 -14.62 -10.10
C GLY A 107 -4.90 -14.62 -8.74
N LEU A 108 -4.11 -13.59 -8.45
CA LEU A 108 -3.31 -13.49 -7.23
C LEU A 108 -4.20 -13.13 -6.02
N PRO A 109 -3.97 -13.77 -4.85
CA PRO A 109 -4.59 -13.33 -3.61
C PRO A 109 -4.09 -11.94 -3.21
N VAL A 110 -4.98 -11.16 -2.60
CA VAL A 110 -4.69 -9.81 -2.08
C VAL A 110 -4.95 -9.78 -0.58
N VAL A 111 -3.96 -9.34 0.18
CA VAL A 111 -4.13 -8.95 1.58
C VAL A 111 -4.30 -7.44 1.64
N MET A 112 -5.51 -6.99 1.96
CA MET A 112 -5.89 -5.59 2.00
C MET A 112 -5.88 -5.10 3.45
N VAL A 113 -5.03 -4.14 3.76
CA VAL A 113 -5.03 -3.43 5.04
C VAL A 113 -6.05 -2.30 4.96
N ASP A 114 -7.07 -2.38 5.81
CA ASP A 114 -8.16 -1.43 5.85
C ASP A 114 -7.73 -0.09 6.43
N ARG A 115 -8.49 0.96 6.09
CA ARG A 115 -8.25 2.27 6.71
C ARG A 115 -8.54 2.16 8.21
N PRO A 116 -7.72 2.79 9.07
CA PRO A 116 -8.05 2.87 10.47
C PRO A 116 -9.41 3.53 10.65
N ILE A 117 -10.18 3.03 11.61
CA ILE A 117 -11.42 3.68 12.03
C ILE A 117 -11.01 4.94 12.80
N LEU A 118 -11.24 6.10 12.19
CA LEU A 118 -10.99 7.39 12.83
C LEU A 118 -12.25 7.84 13.57
N PRO A 119 -12.11 8.60 14.68
CA PRO A 119 -13.26 9.26 15.30
C PRO A 119 -14.02 10.11 14.28
N PRO A 120 -15.34 10.31 14.46
CA PRO A 120 -16.10 11.23 13.63
C PRO A 120 -15.44 12.60 13.59
N ALA A 121 -15.24 13.12 12.38
CA ALA A 121 -14.73 14.45 12.13
C ALA A 121 -15.52 15.06 10.97
N GLU A 122 -15.57 16.38 10.91
CA GLU A 122 -16.09 17.07 9.74
C GLU A 122 -15.23 16.72 8.52
N THR A 123 -15.89 16.34 7.43
CA THR A 123 -15.23 15.98 6.17
C THR A 123 -15.84 16.76 5.03
N VAL A 124 -15.01 17.07 4.05
CA VAL A 124 -15.36 17.76 2.82
C VAL A 124 -14.88 16.91 1.65
N ALA A 125 -15.65 16.87 0.57
CA ALA A 125 -15.41 15.94 -0.53
C ALA A 125 -14.25 16.36 -1.45
N ASP A 126 -13.87 17.64 -1.42
CA ASP A 126 -12.91 18.22 -2.34
C ASP A 126 -12.15 19.40 -1.73
N VAL A 127 -11.21 19.93 -2.52
CA VAL A 127 -10.35 21.05 -2.13
C VAL A 127 -11.15 22.33 -1.91
N ASP A 128 -12.18 22.57 -2.73
CA ASP A 128 -12.98 23.80 -2.65
C ASP A 128 -13.80 23.81 -1.34
N GLY A 129 -14.42 22.69 -0.98
CA GLY A 129 -15.09 22.51 0.30
C GLY A 129 -14.14 22.70 1.48
N ALA A 130 -12.88 22.25 1.38
CA ALA A 130 -11.87 22.50 2.41
C ALA A 130 -11.52 23.98 2.57
N LEU A 131 -11.42 24.72 1.47
CA LEU A 131 -11.17 26.16 1.50
C LEU A 131 -12.36 26.92 2.09
N THR A 132 -13.59 26.56 1.72
CA THR A 132 -14.81 27.13 2.32
C THR A 132 -14.87 26.86 3.82
N TRP A 133 -14.57 25.63 4.24
CA TRP A 133 -14.55 25.25 5.65
C TRP A 133 -13.51 26.06 6.43
N LEU A 134 -12.29 26.21 5.91
CA LEU A 134 -11.23 27.02 6.52
C LEU A 134 -11.64 28.48 6.69
N ALA A 135 -12.22 29.08 5.65
CA ALA A 135 -12.70 30.46 5.69
C ALA A 135 -13.80 30.65 6.74
N ALA A 136 -14.74 29.70 6.83
CA ALA A 136 -15.82 29.71 7.84
C ALA A 136 -15.30 29.61 9.28
N HIS A 137 -14.11 29.03 9.48
CA HIS A 137 -13.46 28.89 10.78
C HIS A 137 -12.37 29.95 11.04
N GLY A 138 -12.37 31.05 10.29
CA GLY A 138 -11.51 32.22 10.54
C GLY A 138 -10.06 32.06 10.07
N PHE A 139 -9.74 31.00 9.33
CA PHE A 139 -8.43 30.87 8.69
C PHE A 139 -8.37 31.78 7.46
N THR A 140 -7.56 32.84 7.56
CA THR A 140 -7.28 33.74 6.44
C THR A 140 -5.89 33.46 5.88
N ARG A 141 -5.73 33.61 4.55
CA ARG A 141 -4.39 33.58 3.96
C ARG A 141 -3.58 34.73 4.54
N ARG A 142 -2.36 34.46 5.00
CA ARG A 142 -1.41 35.53 5.29
C ARG A 142 -1.13 36.29 4.01
N SER A 143 -1.24 37.62 4.07
CA SER A 143 -0.77 38.51 3.01
C SER A 143 0.73 38.29 2.79
N VAL A 144 1.13 38.12 1.53
CA VAL A 144 2.54 38.05 1.10
C VAL A 144 3.09 39.46 0.97
#